data_AF-A0AAU3FR09-F1
#
_entry.id   AF-A0AAU3FR09-F1
#
_cell.length_a   1.000
_cell.length_b   1.000
_cell.length_c   1.000
_cell.angle_alpha   90.00
_cell.angle_beta   90.00
_cell.angle_gamma   90.00
#
_symmetry.space_group_name_H-M   'P 1'
#
loop_
_entity.id
_entity.type
_entity.pdbx_description
1 polymer ?
#
loop_
_entity_poly.entity_id
_entity_poly.type
_entity_poly.pdbx_seq_one_letter_code
_entity_poly.pdbx_strand_id
1 'polypeptide(L)'
;MTEVRSFQSLADRLAGNPLDATLHDGVPGWLDKPLRDWLRTCLDAPTTKRVMLRLKQAHDSGTYKTPTHQLLRQPAGMGLLTVVDATVQLHPGWGAFEEGSGEFGGDWHIDTFVNIIRDLQDTLMDGASLYRFDLDGRCLVRRVDETAQRAADRAIASTTKTAADHLHVAWVAAYGLNPEPDKVFNEAIRAVEEVACPLVEQKKAEAGTATLGTVIGHLGKNAPDKWELALPGKDGQPGGVEPIVSMMETLWQAQLSRHGGAPKSRRQNQDEAEAAVHLAVLLVQWLSTGVLRKKP
;
A
#
# COMPACT_ATOMS: atom_id res chain seq x y z
N MET A 1 13.03 -7.31 -3.26
CA MET A 1 11.98 -8.22 -2.76
C MET A 1 12.10 -9.53 -3.49
N THR A 2 12.19 -10.64 -2.76
CA THR A 2 12.40 -11.97 -3.34
C THR A 2 11.05 -12.54 -3.75
N GLU A 3 10.92 -12.95 -5.02
CA GLU A 3 9.73 -13.65 -5.53
C GLU A 3 9.43 -14.88 -4.67
N VAL A 4 8.14 -15.20 -4.48
CA VAL A 4 7.73 -16.50 -3.93
C VAL A 4 8.35 -17.56 -4.83
N ARG A 5 9.37 -18.26 -4.34
CA ARG A 5 9.96 -19.37 -5.09
C ARG A 5 8.97 -20.51 -5.04
N SER A 6 8.14 -20.64 -6.07
CA SER A 6 7.18 -21.73 -6.16
C SER A 6 7.92 -23.06 -6.02
N PHE A 7 7.55 -23.80 -4.97
CA PHE A 7 8.03 -25.15 -4.77
C PHE A 7 7.23 -26.09 -5.65
N GLN A 8 7.92 -26.99 -6.34
CA GLN A 8 7.27 -28.07 -7.07
C GLN A 8 7.86 -29.39 -6.63
N SER A 9 6.99 -30.32 -6.23
CA SER A 9 7.42 -31.66 -5.87
C SER A 9 8.16 -32.31 -7.04
N LEU A 10 9.11 -33.19 -6.74
CA LEU A 10 9.82 -33.92 -7.79
C LEU A 10 8.85 -34.77 -8.62
N ALA A 11 7.83 -35.35 -7.98
CA ALA A 11 6.80 -36.13 -8.66
C ALA A 11 6.03 -35.29 -9.68
N ASP A 12 5.61 -34.07 -9.30
CA ASP A 12 4.89 -33.15 -10.20
C ASP A 12 5.78 -32.68 -11.36
N ARG A 13 7.06 -32.37 -11.07
CA ARG A 13 8.04 -32.04 -12.11
C ARG A 13 8.21 -33.17 -13.12
N LEU A 14 8.35 -34.41 -12.63
CA LEU A 14 8.52 -35.59 -13.49
C LEU A 14 7.23 -35.94 -14.25
N ALA A 15 6.06 -35.65 -13.68
CA ALA A 15 4.76 -35.82 -14.33
C ALA A 15 4.45 -34.74 -15.37
N GLY A 16 5.28 -33.69 -15.47
CA GLY A 16 5.03 -32.56 -16.37
C GLY A 16 3.89 -31.66 -15.92
N ASN A 17 3.51 -31.72 -14.63
CA ASN A 17 2.51 -30.81 -14.07
C ASN A 17 3.04 -29.37 -14.11
N PRO A 18 2.17 -28.36 -14.31
CA PRO A 18 2.59 -26.98 -14.20
C PRO A 18 3.00 -26.63 -12.76
N LEU A 19 3.85 -25.63 -12.64
CA LEU A 19 4.26 -25.06 -11.35
C LEU A 19 3.03 -24.47 -10.65
N ASP A 20 2.78 -24.89 -9.41
CA ASP A 20 1.71 -24.29 -8.61
C ASP A 20 2.13 -22.90 -8.13
N ALA A 21 1.51 -21.88 -8.71
CA ALA A 21 1.69 -20.47 -8.33
C ALA A 21 0.42 -19.90 -7.67
N THR A 22 -0.49 -20.77 -7.22
CA THR A 22 -1.74 -20.37 -6.59
C THR A 22 -1.47 -19.67 -5.28
N LEU A 23 -1.95 -18.43 -5.17
CA LEU A 23 -1.97 -17.71 -3.90
C LEU A 23 -3.28 -17.99 -3.17
N HIS A 24 -3.20 -18.21 -1.87
CA HIS A 24 -4.34 -18.56 -1.04
C HIS A 24 -4.85 -17.36 -0.25
N ASP A 25 -6.14 -17.05 -0.45
CA ASP A 25 -6.84 -16.06 0.35
C ASP A 25 -7.10 -16.58 1.78
N GLY A 26 -7.04 -15.69 2.76
CA GLY A 26 -7.14 -16.03 4.18
C GLY A 26 -5.96 -16.83 4.73
N VAL A 27 -6.25 -17.85 5.54
CA VAL A 27 -5.24 -18.72 6.18
C VAL A 27 -5.61 -20.17 5.90
N PRO A 28 -4.96 -20.83 4.92
CA PRO A 28 -5.15 -22.25 4.69
C PRO A 28 -4.63 -23.08 5.87
N GLY A 29 -5.07 -24.34 5.97
CA GLY A 29 -4.79 -25.19 7.13
C GLY A 29 -3.29 -25.39 7.45
N TRP A 30 -2.43 -25.37 6.44
CA TRP A 30 -0.97 -25.47 6.63
C TRP A 30 -0.33 -24.18 7.15
N LEU A 31 -0.98 -23.03 6.96
CA LEU A 31 -0.52 -21.72 7.42
C LEU A 31 -1.06 -21.37 8.82
N ASP A 32 -2.14 -22.01 9.26
CA ASP A 32 -2.80 -21.73 10.55
C ASP A 32 -1.86 -21.92 11.75
N LYS A 33 -1.24 -23.09 11.88
CA LYS A 33 -0.33 -23.39 13.00
C LYS A 33 0.90 -22.46 13.00
N PRO A 34 1.65 -22.30 11.89
CA PRO A 34 2.79 -21.37 11.84
C PRO A 34 2.43 -19.94 12.27
N LEU A 35 1.32 -19.38 11.79
CA LEU A 35 0.91 -18.02 12.17
C LEU A 35 0.53 -17.91 13.65
N ARG A 36 -0.11 -18.94 14.23
CA ARG A 36 -0.40 -18.96 15.68
C ARG A 36 0.87 -19.13 16.53
N ASP A 37 1.84 -19.88 16.02
CA ASP A 37 3.14 -20.05 16.67
C ASP A 37 3.91 -18.72 16.65
N TRP A 38 3.90 -18.00 15.51
CA TRP A 38 4.44 -16.64 15.40
C TRP A 38 3.71 -15.63 16.32
N LEU A 39 2.38 -15.65 16.37
CA LEU A 39 1.65 -14.77 17.29
C LEU A 39 2.01 -15.01 18.76
N ARG A 40 2.32 -16.26 19.14
CA ARG A 40 2.76 -16.58 20.50
C ARG A 40 4.11 -15.96 20.84
N THR A 41 4.99 -15.76 19.87
CA THR A 41 6.25 -15.06 20.13
C THR A 41 6.01 -13.57 20.33
N CYS A 42 5.09 -12.97 19.58
CA CYS A 42 4.88 -11.50 19.60
C CYS A 42 3.95 -11.00 20.72
N LEU A 43 2.99 -11.81 21.16
CA LEU A 43 1.91 -11.36 22.05
C LEU A 43 2.28 -11.47 23.54
N ASP A 44 3.04 -10.50 24.04
CA ASP A 44 3.16 -10.25 25.47
C ASP A 44 1.88 -9.59 26.05
N ALA A 45 1.81 -9.42 27.37
CA ALA A 45 0.61 -8.86 28.01
C ALA A 45 0.30 -7.41 27.57
N PRO A 46 1.28 -6.47 27.49
CA PRO A 46 1.04 -5.13 26.94
C PRO A 46 0.53 -5.13 25.50
N THR A 47 1.17 -5.89 24.61
CA THR A 47 0.82 -5.97 23.18
C THR A 47 -0.56 -6.61 23.00
N THR A 48 -0.83 -7.71 23.71
CA THR A 48 -2.15 -8.35 23.73
C THR A 48 -3.26 -7.35 24.07
N LYS A 49 -3.06 -6.55 25.14
CA LYS A 49 -4.04 -5.53 25.53
C LYS A 49 -4.26 -4.49 24.45
N ARG A 50 -3.18 -3.98 23.82
CA ARG A 50 -3.27 -3.00 22.73
C ARG A 50 -4.00 -3.57 21.52
N VAL A 51 -3.69 -4.80 21.13
CA VAL A 51 -4.34 -5.49 20.00
C VAL A 51 -5.83 -5.66 20.28
N MET A 52 -6.23 -6.16 21.45
CA MET A 52 -7.65 -6.30 21.78
C MET A 52 -8.41 -4.98 21.77
N LEU A 53 -7.83 -3.91 22.32
CA LEU A 53 -8.43 -2.57 22.27
C LEU A 53 -8.58 -2.06 20.84
N ARG A 54 -7.55 -2.26 19.98
CA ARG A 54 -7.61 -1.86 18.57
C ARG A 54 -8.67 -2.64 17.80
N LEU A 55 -8.81 -3.92 18.08
CA LEU A 55 -9.84 -4.79 17.50
C LEU A 55 -11.22 -4.62 18.16
N LYS A 56 -11.34 -3.73 19.17
CA LYS A 56 -12.57 -3.47 19.94
C LYS A 56 -13.17 -4.75 20.54
N GLN A 57 -12.32 -5.66 20.99
CA GLN A 57 -12.73 -6.92 21.61
C GLN A 57 -12.62 -6.84 23.13
N ALA A 58 -13.67 -7.25 23.83
CA ALA A 58 -13.61 -7.51 25.27
C ALA A 58 -13.03 -8.91 25.54
N HIS A 59 -12.37 -9.08 26.68
CA HIS A 59 -11.93 -10.40 27.13
C HIS A 59 -13.12 -11.18 27.69
N ASP A 60 -13.41 -12.33 27.09
CA ASP A 60 -14.36 -13.29 27.61
C ASP A 60 -13.64 -14.32 28.49
N SER A 61 -13.62 -14.05 29.79
CA SER A 61 -13.01 -14.92 30.79
C SER A 61 -13.78 -16.22 31.02
N GLY A 62 -15.03 -16.33 30.55
CA GLY A 62 -15.83 -17.55 30.63
C GLY A 62 -15.38 -18.59 29.60
N THR A 63 -15.01 -18.13 28.40
CA THR A 63 -14.56 -19.01 27.30
C THR A 63 -13.04 -19.17 27.26
N TYR A 64 -12.28 -18.11 27.57
CA TYR A 64 -10.83 -18.08 27.36
C TYR A 64 -10.05 -17.77 28.65
N LYS A 65 -9.09 -18.64 28.96
CA LYS A 65 -8.22 -18.52 30.15
C LYS A 65 -7.47 -17.19 30.22
N THR A 66 -6.99 -16.70 29.08
CA THR A 66 -6.25 -15.44 28.99
C THR A 66 -6.67 -14.67 27.74
N PRO A 67 -6.48 -13.34 27.72
CA PRO A 67 -6.78 -12.54 26.54
C PRO A 67 -5.90 -12.95 25.33
N THR A 68 -4.65 -13.36 25.56
CA THR A 68 -3.79 -13.93 24.52
C THR A 68 -4.35 -15.23 23.95
N HIS A 69 -4.87 -16.12 24.80
CA HIS A 69 -5.51 -17.35 24.34
C HIS A 69 -6.77 -17.07 23.51
N GLN A 70 -7.52 -15.99 23.79
CA GLN A 70 -8.65 -15.55 22.96
C GLN A 70 -8.19 -15.12 21.55
N LEU A 71 -7.16 -14.27 21.45
CA LEU A 71 -6.60 -13.85 20.15
C LEU A 71 -6.07 -15.05 19.35
N LEU A 72 -5.40 -15.99 20.02
CA LEU A 72 -4.87 -17.22 19.41
C LEU A 72 -5.95 -18.25 19.06
N ARG A 73 -7.22 -18.01 19.37
CA ARG A 73 -8.35 -18.89 19.05
C ARG A 73 -9.29 -18.29 18.00
N GLN A 74 -8.95 -17.12 17.44
CA GLN A 74 -9.68 -16.58 16.30
C GLN A 74 -9.76 -17.62 15.17
N PRO A 75 -10.90 -17.72 14.46
CA PRO A 75 -11.04 -18.65 13.34
C PRO A 75 -9.92 -18.48 12.33
N ALA A 76 -9.48 -19.60 11.73
CA ALA A 76 -8.60 -19.55 10.57
C ALA A 76 -9.25 -18.73 9.45
N GLY A 77 -8.43 -18.02 8.67
CA GLY A 77 -8.90 -17.06 7.66
C GLY A 77 -8.66 -15.61 8.09
N MET A 78 -9.57 -14.72 7.68
CA MET A 78 -9.43 -13.27 7.90
C MET A 78 -9.37 -12.86 9.37
N GLY A 79 -10.01 -13.61 10.27
CA GLY A 79 -9.96 -13.34 11.70
C GLY A 79 -8.54 -13.45 12.25
N LEU A 80 -7.81 -14.51 11.87
CA LEU A 80 -6.43 -14.69 12.28
C LEU A 80 -5.49 -13.66 11.62
N LEU A 81 -5.65 -13.38 10.32
CA LEU A 81 -4.86 -12.34 9.64
C LEU A 81 -5.06 -10.95 10.25
N THR A 82 -6.29 -10.63 10.66
CA THR A 82 -6.60 -9.37 11.36
C THR A 82 -5.83 -9.24 12.67
N VAL A 83 -5.66 -10.34 13.41
CA VAL A 83 -4.82 -10.35 14.62
C VAL A 83 -3.35 -10.19 14.28
N VAL A 84 -2.86 -10.89 13.24
CA VAL A 84 -1.48 -10.77 12.75
C VAL A 84 -1.16 -9.32 12.38
N ASP A 85 -1.97 -8.72 11.51
CA ASP A 85 -1.82 -7.35 11.05
C ASP A 85 -1.87 -6.32 12.20
N ALA A 86 -2.84 -6.45 13.11
CA ALA A 86 -2.91 -5.60 14.29
C ALA A 86 -1.70 -5.77 15.22
N THR A 87 -1.16 -6.99 15.32
CA THR A 87 0.05 -7.27 16.12
C THR A 87 1.27 -6.61 15.52
N VAL A 88 1.46 -6.73 14.20
CA VAL A 88 2.55 -6.04 13.47
C VAL A 88 2.46 -4.53 13.70
N GLN A 89 1.29 -3.92 13.44
CA GLN A 89 1.11 -2.47 13.55
C GLN A 89 1.36 -1.92 14.96
N LEU A 90 1.12 -2.72 15.99
CA LEU A 90 1.21 -2.31 17.40
C LEU A 90 2.48 -2.79 18.08
N HIS A 91 3.34 -3.55 17.39
CA HIS A 91 4.54 -4.11 17.98
C HIS A 91 5.47 -2.97 18.47
N PRO A 92 5.96 -3.02 19.73
CA PRO A 92 6.77 -1.92 20.28
C PRO A 92 8.13 -1.75 19.59
N GLY A 93 8.59 -2.77 18.86
CA GLY A 93 9.86 -2.74 18.13
C GLY A 93 9.97 -1.67 17.05
N TRP A 94 8.85 -1.16 16.54
CA TRP A 94 8.87 -0.02 15.63
C TRP A 94 9.42 1.25 16.27
N GLY A 95 9.04 1.54 17.53
CA GLY A 95 9.55 2.71 18.24
C GLY A 95 11.07 2.64 18.41
N ALA A 96 11.57 1.47 18.82
CA ALA A 96 13.02 1.26 18.96
C ALA A 96 13.77 1.33 17.63
N PHE A 97 13.20 0.77 16.56
CA PHE A 97 13.76 0.85 15.23
C PHE A 97 13.89 2.30 14.76
N GLU A 98 12.85 3.11 14.99
CA GLU A 98 12.83 4.54 14.63
C GLU A 98 13.80 5.37 15.48
N GLU A 99 13.87 5.10 16.78
CA GLU A 99 14.74 5.81 17.73
C GLU A 99 16.21 5.35 17.67
N GLY A 100 16.49 4.25 16.96
CA GLY A 100 17.82 3.63 16.92
C GLY A 100 18.25 3.02 18.26
N SER A 101 17.30 2.67 19.13
CA SER A 101 17.57 2.07 20.44
C SER A 101 17.68 0.54 20.33
N GLY A 102 18.66 -0.04 21.04
CA GLY A 102 18.93 -1.48 20.98
C GLY A 102 18.00 -2.35 21.85
N GLU A 103 17.30 -1.73 22.80
CA GLU A 103 16.45 -2.39 23.81
C GLU A 103 15.12 -1.65 23.94
N PHE A 104 14.00 -2.39 24.02
CA PHE A 104 12.69 -1.78 24.25
C PHE A 104 11.72 -2.74 24.95
N GLY A 105 11.09 -2.32 26.05
CA GLY A 105 10.04 -3.13 26.69
C GLY A 105 10.53 -4.45 27.31
N GLY A 106 11.43 -4.40 28.29
CA GLY A 106 11.94 -5.61 28.94
C GLY A 106 13.04 -6.30 28.13
N ASP A 107 12.93 -7.63 27.93
CA ASP A 107 13.95 -8.50 27.30
C ASP A 107 14.02 -8.41 25.76
N TRP A 108 13.30 -7.48 25.13
CA TRP A 108 13.27 -7.38 23.67
C TRP A 108 14.44 -6.54 23.14
N HIS A 109 15.21 -7.16 22.24
CA HIS A 109 16.23 -6.51 21.43
C HIS A 109 15.72 -6.25 20.01
N ILE A 110 16.27 -5.21 19.38
CA ILE A 110 15.92 -4.85 17.99
C ILE A 110 16.17 -5.98 17.00
N ASP A 111 17.25 -6.74 17.18
CA ASP A 111 17.57 -7.90 16.34
C ASP A 111 16.48 -8.99 16.45
N THR A 112 15.95 -9.21 17.66
CA THR A 112 14.85 -10.16 17.88
C THR A 112 13.60 -9.72 17.12
N PHE A 113 13.27 -8.43 17.14
CA PHE A 113 12.13 -7.91 16.40
C PHE A 113 12.30 -8.03 14.88
N VAL A 114 13.46 -7.66 14.35
CA VAL A 114 13.77 -7.81 12.92
C VAL A 114 13.67 -9.27 12.49
N ASN A 115 14.18 -10.20 13.29
CA ASN A 115 14.06 -11.63 13.02
C ASN A 115 12.60 -12.09 13.02
N ILE A 116 11.79 -11.65 13.98
CA ILE A 116 10.35 -11.97 14.05
C ILE A 116 9.60 -11.48 12.82
N ILE A 117 9.86 -10.26 12.35
CA ILE A 117 9.20 -9.72 11.15
C ILE A 117 9.62 -10.51 9.91
N ARG A 118 10.91 -10.83 9.78
CA ARG A 118 11.41 -11.67 8.67
C ARG A 118 10.79 -13.07 8.71
N ASP A 119 10.71 -13.69 9.87
CA ASP A 119 10.12 -15.03 10.02
C ASP A 119 8.64 -15.05 9.60
N LEU A 120 7.88 -13.98 9.89
CA LEU A 120 6.52 -13.83 9.37
C LEU A 120 6.49 -13.67 7.86
N GLN A 121 7.39 -12.85 7.30
CA GLN A 121 7.47 -12.65 5.85
C GLN A 121 7.75 -13.97 5.13
N ASP A 122 8.71 -14.75 5.62
CA ASP A 122 9.07 -16.04 5.07
C ASP A 122 7.92 -17.04 5.23
N THR A 123 7.26 -17.05 6.40
CA THR A 123 6.07 -17.89 6.64
C THR A 123 4.93 -17.58 5.66
N LEU A 124 4.64 -16.30 5.42
CA LEU A 124 3.61 -15.88 4.45
C LEU A 124 4.02 -16.21 3.01
N MET A 125 5.31 -16.11 2.69
CA MET A 125 5.86 -16.44 1.37
C MET A 125 5.79 -17.95 1.10
N ASP A 126 6.35 -18.77 1.98
CA ASP A 126 6.42 -20.23 1.85
C ASP A 126 5.02 -20.87 1.93
N GLY A 127 4.11 -20.25 2.67
CA GLY A 127 2.71 -20.66 2.75
C GLY A 127 1.85 -20.27 1.53
N ALA A 128 2.43 -19.62 0.53
CA ALA A 128 1.75 -19.06 -0.64
C ALA A 128 0.56 -18.15 -0.26
N SER A 129 0.74 -17.34 0.79
CA SER A 129 -0.28 -16.40 1.23
C SER A 129 -0.52 -15.32 0.19
N LEU A 130 -1.78 -15.01 -0.07
CA LEU A 130 -2.19 -13.87 -0.87
C LEU A 130 -1.83 -12.53 -0.21
N TYR A 131 -1.40 -12.54 1.05
CA TYR A 131 -0.99 -11.34 1.78
C TYR A 131 0.53 -11.28 1.99
N ARG A 132 1.05 -10.06 2.06
CA ARG A 132 2.45 -9.71 2.30
C ARG A 132 2.52 -8.43 3.12
N PHE A 133 3.70 -8.10 3.61
CA PHE A 133 3.93 -6.77 4.14
C PHE A 133 3.79 -5.68 3.06
N ASP A 134 3.32 -4.51 3.49
CA ASP A 134 3.46 -3.25 2.76
C ASP A 134 4.94 -2.86 2.60
N LEU A 135 5.19 -1.70 1.99
CA LEU A 135 6.56 -1.26 1.70
C LEU A 135 7.35 -0.99 2.98
N ASP A 136 6.69 -0.46 4.02
CA ASP A 136 7.31 -0.10 5.29
C ASP A 136 7.37 -1.26 6.30
N GLY A 137 6.82 -2.44 5.97
CA GLY A 137 6.76 -3.60 6.86
C GLY A 137 5.71 -3.50 7.96
N ARG A 138 4.86 -2.48 7.96
CA ARG A 138 3.99 -2.10 9.10
C ARG A 138 2.62 -2.73 9.07
N CYS A 139 2.14 -3.14 7.91
CA CYS A 139 0.83 -3.79 7.79
C CYS A 139 0.82 -4.84 6.68
N LEU A 140 -0.24 -5.65 6.66
CA LEU A 140 -0.47 -6.62 5.59
C LEU A 140 -1.29 -6.01 4.46
N VAL A 141 -0.79 -6.17 3.24
CA VAL A 141 -1.47 -5.85 1.98
C VAL A 141 -1.62 -7.10 1.12
N ARG A 142 -2.69 -7.15 0.34
CA ARG A 142 -2.94 -8.14 -0.69
C ARG A 142 -1.85 -8.03 -1.75
N ARG A 143 -1.30 -9.16 -2.18
CA ARG A 143 -0.38 -9.25 -3.30
C ARG A 143 -1.11 -8.88 -4.58
N VAL A 144 -0.47 -8.03 -5.36
CA VAL A 144 -0.85 -7.72 -6.73
C VAL A 144 0.16 -8.34 -7.68
N ASP A 145 -0.06 -8.20 -8.99
CA ASP A 145 0.95 -8.56 -9.99
C ASP A 145 2.29 -7.90 -9.68
N GLU A 146 3.38 -8.67 -9.80
CA GLU A 146 4.72 -8.24 -9.42
C GLU A 146 5.19 -7.03 -10.25
N THR A 147 4.77 -6.91 -11.51
CA THR A 147 5.09 -5.75 -12.35
C THR A 147 4.38 -4.50 -11.83
N ALA A 148 3.12 -4.62 -11.43
CA ALA A 148 2.34 -3.54 -10.84
C ALA A 148 2.93 -3.10 -9.49
N GLN A 149 3.29 -4.06 -8.62
CA GLN A 149 3.97 -3.77 -7.36
C GLN A 149 5.29 -3.04 -7.59
N ARG A 150 6.15 -3.54 -8.49
CA ARG A 150 7.42 -2.89 -8.83
C ARG A 150 7.26 -1.50 -9.45
N ALA A 151 6.15 -1.24 -10.14
CA ALA A 151 5.84 0.10 -10.64
C ALA A 151 5.52 1.06 -9.47
N ALA A 152 4.69 0.62 -8.52
CA ALA A 152 4.39 1.39 -7.31
C ALA A 152 5.62 1.65 -6.46
N ASP A 153 6.42 0.62 -6.16
CA ASP A 153 7.65 0.74 -5.38
C ASP A 153 8.63 1.75 -6.01
N ARG A 154 8.77 1.72 -7.34
CA ARG A 154 9.61 2.67 -8.07
C ARG A 154 9.05 4.09 -8.05
N ALA A 155 7.74 4.25 -8.21
CA ALA A 155 7.10 5.57 -8.13
C ALA A 155 7.35 6.20 -6.76
N ILE A 156 7.13 5.45 -5.68
CA ILE A 156 7.38 5.87 -4.29
C ILE A 156 8.87 6.23 -4.09
N ALA A 157 9.79 5.40 -4.57
CA ALA A 157 11.22 5.65 -4.43
C ALA A 157 11.75 6.83 -5.27
N SER A 158 11.06 7.21 -6.33
CA SER A 158 11.51 8.24 -7.28
C SER A 158 10.99 9.66 -7.00
N THR A 159 10.17 9.84 -5.96
CA THR A 159 9.45 11.09 -5.70
C THR A 159 9.83 11.75 -4.38
N THR A 160 9.25 12.93 -4.09
CA THR A 160 9.43 13.61 -2.80
C THR A 160 8.87 12.77 -1.66
N LYS A 161 9.39 12.96 -0.44
CA LYS A 161 8.90 12.22 0.74
C LYS A 161 7.38 12.38 0.93
N THR A 162 6.84 13.60 0.78
CA THR A 162 5.40 13.86 0.96
C THR A 162 4.55 13.14 -0.09
N ALA A 163 4.96 13.16 -1.36
CA ALA A 163 4.27 12.42 -2.42
C ALA A 163 4.35 10.89 -2.20
N ALA A 164 5.52 10.41 -1.77
CA ALA A 164 5.76 9.01 -1.44
C ALA A 164 4.85 8.54 -0.30
N ASP A 165 4.75 9.32 0.78
CA ASP A 165 3.89 9.03 1.93
C ASP A 165 2.41 8.92 1.51
N HIS A 166 1.91 9.90 0.74
CA HIS A 166 0.53 9.87 0.23
C HIS A 166 0.27 8.67 -0.70
N LEU A 167 1.21 8.36 -1.60
CA LEU A 167 1.07 7.23 -2.52
C LEU A 167 1.10 5.89 -1.78
N HIS A 168 1.95 5.76 -0.75
CA HIS A 168 1.99 4.58 0.12
C HIS A 168 0.67 4.41 0.89
N VAL A 169 0.14 5.48 1.49
CA VAL A 169 -1.15 5.43 2.18
C VAL A 169 -2.28 5.06 1.21
N ALA A 170 -2.27 5.58 -0.01
CA ALA A 170 -3.26 5.21 -1.04
C ALA A 170 -3.16 3.72 -1.40
N TRP A 171 -1.95 3.18 -1.53
CA TRP A 171 -1.71 1.76 -1.81
C TRP A 171 -2.22 0.85 -0.70
N VAL A 172 -1.91 1.17 0.56
CA VAL A 172 -2.41 0.45 1.73
C VAL A 172 -3.93 0.57 1.85
N ALA A 173 -4.51 1.74 1.57
CA ALA A 173 -5.96 1.91 1.57
C ALA A 173 -6.65 1.11 0.45
N ALA A 174 -5.97 0.82 -0.67
CA ALA A 174 -6.51 -0.02 -1.73
C ALA A 174 -6.36 -1.51 -1.41
N TYR A 175 -5.18 -1.94 -0.96
CA TYR A 175 -4.83 -3.36 -0.89
C TYR A 175 -4.68 -3.91 0.53
N GLY A 176 -4.79 -3.09 1.57
CA GLY A 176 -4.74 -3.54 2.97
C GLY A 176 -5.85 -4.52 3.33
N LEU A 177 -5.76 -5.18 4.49
CA LEU A 177 -6.79 -6.14 4.95
C LEU A 177 -8.19 -5.53 5.04
N ASN A 178 -8.27 -4.22 5.29
CA ASN A 178 -9.51 -3.45 5.36
C ASN A 178 -9.45 -2.29 4.34
N PRO A 179 -9.79 -2.52 3.06
CA PRO A 179 -9.74 -1.47 2.06
C PRO A 179 -10.64 -0.28 2.38
N GLU A 180 -10.17 0.92 2.06
CA GLU A 180 -10.86 2.20 2.26
C GLU A 180 -10.94 2.98 0.93
N PRO A 181 -11.83 2.60 -0.02
CA PRO A 181 -11.87 3.18 -1.37
C PRO A 181 -11.87 4.71 -1.44
N ASP A 182 -12.66 5.39 -0.61
CA ASP A 182 -12.71 6.87 -0.61
C ASP A 182 -11.36 7.49 -0.19
N LYS A 183 -10.63 6.84 0.72
CA LYS A 183 -9.32 7.29 1.18
C LYS A 183 -8.28 7.14 0.08
N VAL A 184 -8.36 6.09 -0.73
CA VAL A 184 -7.49 5.90 -1.89
C VAL A 184 -7.55 7.11 -2.81
N PHE A 185 -8.75 7.57 -3.19
CA PHE A 185 -8.87 8.75 -4.06
C PHE A 185 -8.29 10.03 -3.45
N ASN A 186 -8.55 10.28 -2.16
CA ASN A 186 -8.01 11.46 -1.48
C ASN A 186 -6.47 11.48 -1.50
N GLU A 187 -5.87 10.35 -1.15
CA GLU A 187 -4.42 10.22 -1.00
C GLU A 187 -3.73 10.10 -2.36
N ALA A 188 -4.33 9.43 -3.34
CA ALA A 188 -3.85 9.35 -4.72
C ALA A 188 -3.80 10.74 -5.40
N ILE A 189 -4.84 11.56 -5.22
CA ILE A 189 -4.86 12.93 -5.76
C ILE A 189 -3.78 13.77 -5.08
N ARG A 190 -3.64 13.70 -3.76
CA ARG A 190 -2.60 14.42 -3.02
C ARG A 190 -1.19 14.02 -3.46
N ALA A 191 -0.94 12.73 -3.66
CA ALA A 191 0.34 12.24 -4.16
C ALA A 191 0.72 12.87 -5.52
N VAL A 192 -0.25 12.99 -6.43
CA VAL A 192 -0.03 13.66 -7.72
C VAL A 192 0.15 15.17 -7.56
N GLU A 193 -0.63 15.82 -6.68
CA GLU A 193 -0.51 17.26 -6.38
C GLU A 193 0.88 17.62 -5.85
N GLU A 194 1.42 16.83 -4.91
CA GLU A 194 2.74 17.04 -4.31
C GLU A 194 3.89 17.06 -5.33
N VAL A 195 3.70 16.46 -6.50
CA VAL A 195 4.69 16.49 -7.60
C VAL A 195 4.31 17.51 -8.66
N ALA A 196 3.05 17.52 -9.10
CA ALA A 196 2.60 18.31 -10.24
C ALA A 196 2.53 19.81 -9.94
N CYS A 197 2.08 20.18 -8.73
CA CYS A 197 1.94 21.57 -8.31
C CYS A 197 3.28 22.33 -8.29
N PRO A 198 4.33 21.87 -7.60
CA PRO A 198 5.63 22.57 -7.63
C PRO A 198 6.28 22.54 -9.01
N LEU A 199 6.03 21.51 -9.82
CA LEU A 199 6.58 21.40 -11.18
C LEU A 199 5.97 22.44 -12.14
N VAL A 200 4.64 22.57 -12.16
CA VAL A 200 3.92 23.35 -13.19
C VAL A 200 3.49 24.73 -12.68
N GLU A 201 3.06 24.81 -11.43
CA GLU A 201 2.42 25.99 -10.82
C GLU A 201 3.23 26.48 -9.61
N GLN A 202 4.57 26.55 -9.75
CA GLN A 202 5.52 26.84 -8.67
C GLN A 202 5.10 28.01 -7.76
N LYS A 203 4.70 29.16 -8.33
CA LYS A 203 4.28 30.34 -7.55
C LYS A 203 3.04 30.07 -6.69
N LYS A 204 2.07 29.30 -7.20
CA LYS A 204 0.88 28.94 -6.43
C LYS A 204 1.19 27.86 -5.40
N ALA A 205 2.13 26.96 -5.70
CA ALA A 205 2.59 25.92 -4.78
C ALA A 205 3.28 26.56 -3.57
N GLU A 206 4.19 27.52 -3.80
CA GLU A 206 4.83 28.32 -2.75
C GLU A 206 3.81 29.10 -1.90
N ALA A 207 2.71 29.55 -2.50
CA ALA A 207 1.61 30.22 -1.80
C ALA A 207 0.59 29.26 -1.15
N GLY A 208 0.76 27.94 -1.27
CA GLY A 208 -0.16 26.95 -0.69
C GLY A 208 -1.56 26.90 -1.33
N THR A 209 -1.70 27.36 -2.58
CA THR A 209 -3.00 27.44 -3.30
C THR A 209 -3.03 26.62 -4.59
N ALA A 210 -1.93 25.96 -4.94
CA ALA A 210 -1.90 25.05 -6.08
C ALA A 210 -2.69 23.77 -5.77
N THR A 211 -3.46 23.31 -6.75
CA THR A 211 -4.22 22.06 -6.74
C THR A 211 -4.10 21.38 -8.09
N LEU A 212 -4.50 20.11 -8.18
CA LEU A 212 -4.49 19.36 -9.43
C LEU A 212 -5.35 20.05 -10.49
N GLY A 213 -6.49 20.64 -10.09
CA GLY A 213 -7.34 21.43 -10.99
C GLY A 213 -6.62 22.66 -11.56
N THR A 214 -5.75 23.32 -10.79
CA THR A 214 -4.95 24.45 -11.31
C THR A 214 -3.89 23.99 -12.31
N VAL A 215 -3.24 22.84 -12.06
CA VAL A 215 -2.26 22.25 -12.98
C VAL A 215 -2.92 21.84 -14.29
N ILE A 216 -4.07 21.15 -14.21
CA ILE A 216 -4.89 20.79 -15.38
C ILE A 216 -5.23 22.04 -16.20
N GLY A 217 -5.70 23.11 -15.55
CA GLY A 217 -5.99 24.37 -16.23
C GLY A 217 -4.75 25.01 -16.88
N HIS A 218 -3.60 24.94 -16.21
CA HIS A 218 -2.34 25.49 -16.73
C HIS A 218 -1.88 24.75 -17.98
N LEU A 219 -1.73 23.43 -17.89
CA LEU A 219 -1.27 22.58 -18.98
C LEU A 219 -2.28 22.53 -20.12
N GLY A 220 -3.58 22.45 -19.84
CA GLY A 220 -4.59 22.27 -20.88
C GLY A 220 -5.02 23.55 -21.59
N LYS A 221 -5.08 24.69 -20.88
CA LYS A 221 -5.70 25.92 -21.42
C LYS A 221 -4.77 27.12 -21.47
N ASN A 222 -3.92 27.29 -20.46
CA ASN A 222 -3.17 28.55 -20.30
C ASN A 222 -1.80 28.54 -20.97
N ALA A 223 -1.14 27.39 -21.02
CA ALA A 223 0.22 27.27 -21.55
C ALA A 223 0.56 25.88 -22.13
N PRO A 224 -0.35 25.20 -22.88
CA PRO A 224 -0.06 23.87 -23.45
C PRO A 224 1.19 23.87 -24.34
N ASP A 225 1.43 24.97 -25.05
CA ASP A 225 2.53 25.17 -25.97
C ASP A 225 3.90 25.26 -25.31
N LYS A 226 3.96 25.53 -24.00
CA LYS A 226 5.22 25.67 -23.21
C LYS A 226 5.72 24.34 -22.64
N TRP A 227 4.94 23.27 -22.77
CA TRP A 227 5.23 21.97 -22.19
C TRP A 227 5.19 20.91 -23.27
N GLU A 228 5.90 19.81 -23.02
CA GLU A 228 5.95 18.67 -23.91
C GLU A 228 6.13 17.38 -23.12
N LEU A 229 5.75 16.28 -23.75
CA LEU A 229 6.04 14.93 -23.28
C LEU A 229 7.32 14.41 -23.95
N ALA A 230 8.08 13.61 -23.21
CA ALA A 230 9.19 12.84 -23.75
C ALA A 230 8.75 11.78 -24.77
N LEU A 231 7.47 11.39 -24.75
CA LEU A 231 6.87 10.51 -25.76
C LEU A 231 6.69 11.27 -27.08
N PRO A 232 7.08 10.70 -28.23
CA PRO A 232 6.92 11.36 -29.52
C PRO A 232 5.45 11.45 -29.94
N GLY A 233 5.11 12.56 -30.58
CA GLY A 233 3.89 12.75 -31.36
C GLY A 233 3.93 12.05 -32.72
N LYS A 234 2.86 12.22 -33.50
CA LYS A 234 2.71 11.59 -34.82
C LYS A 234 3.76 12.01 -35.85
N ASP A 235 4.33 13.20 -35.67
CA ASP A 235 5.37 13.80 -36.50
C ASP A 235 6.79 13.45 -36.02
N GLY A 236 6.92 12.63 -34.98
CA GLY A 236 8.20 12.24 -34.38
C GLY A 236 8.82 13.30 -33.48
N GLN A 237 8.19 14.47 -33.32
CA GLN A 237 8.60 15.50 -32.34
C GLN A 237 8.09 15.15 -30.94
N PRO A 238 8.61 15.77 -29.86
CA PRO A 238 8.01 15.61 -28.53
C PRO A 238 6.50 15.86 -28.54
N GLY A 239 5.74 14.95 -27.92
CA GLY A 239 4.29 14.96 -27.91
C GLY A 239 3.73 16.12 -27.08
N GLY A 240 2.48 16.49 -27.38
CA GLY A 240 1.75 17.46 -26.59
C GLY A 240 1.33 16.92 -25.21
N VAL A 241 0.85 17.81 -24.35
CA VAL A 241 0.47 17.49 -22.96
C VAL A 241 -0.91 16.84 -22.81
N GLU A 242 -1.68 16.71 -23.90
CA GLU A 242 -3.06 16.24 -23.85
C GLU A 242 -3.20 14.88 -23.14
N PRO A 243 -2.34 13.86 -23.37
CA PRO A 243 -2.47 12.58 -22.69
C PRO A 243 -2.32 12.69 -21.16
N ILE A 244 -1.33 13.45 -20.67
CA ILE A 244 -1.11 13.59 -19.23
C ILE A 244 -2.20 14.43 -18.57
N VAL A 245 -2.70 15.46 -19.26
CA VAL A 245 -3.83 16.27 -18.79
C VAL A 245 -5.08 15.40 -18.67
N SER A 246 -5.40 14.57 -19.67
CA SER A 246 -6.56 13.67 -19.60
C SER A 246 -6.45 12.64 -18.48
N MET A 247 -5.26 12.12 -18.20
CA MET A 247 -5.03 11.23 -17.05
C MET A 247 -5.27 11.96 -15.71
N MET A 248 -4.74 13.17 -15.54
CA MET A 248 -4.97 13.99 -14.34
C MET A 248 -6.45 14.34 -14.17
N GLU A 249 -7.13 14.72 -15.26
CA GLU A 249 -8.58 15.01 -15.26
C GLU A 249 -9.40 13.78 -14.86
N THR A 250 -9.05 12.61 -15.41
CA THR A 250 -9.70 11.34 -15.07
C THR A 250 -9.60 11.06 -13.57
N LEU A 251 -8.40 11.14 -13.00
CA LEU A 251 -8.19 10.94 -11.57
C LEU A 251 -8.95 11.97 -10.72
N TRP A 252 -8.88 13.24 -11.10
CA TRP A 252 -9.47 14.36 -10.36
C TRP A 252 -11.00 14.31 -10.34
N GLN A 253 -11.64 13.95 -11.46
CA GLN A 253 -13.10 13.93 -11.60
C GLN A 253 -13.74 12.62 -11.13
N ALA A 254 -12.99 11.51 -11.11
CA ALA A 254 -13.52 10.22 -10.70
C ALA A 254 -13.94 10.17 -9.22
N GLN A 255 -13.45 11.07 -8.37
CA GLN A 255 -13.84 11.13 -6.97
C GLN A 255 -15.22 11.79 -6.75
N LEU A 256 -16.27 10.95 -6.77
CA LEU A 256 -17.67 11.35 -6.59
C LEU A 256 -18.04 11.79 -5.17
N SER A 257 -17.26 11.41 -4.15
CA SER A 257 -17.53 11.71 -2.74
C SER A 257 -17.11 13.12 -2.30
N ARG A 258 -16.44 13.91 -3.16
CA ARG A 258 -15.89 15.25 -2.81
C ARG A 258 -16.96 16.33 -2.56
N HIS A 259 -18.15 16.17 -3.15
CA HIS A 259 -19.20 17.18 -3.06
C HIS A 259 -20.42 16.63 -2.33
N GLY A 260 -20.51 16.94 -1.03
CA GLY A 260 -21.70 16.64 -0.23
C GLY A 260 -22.95 17.26 -0.87
N GLY A 261 -23.97 16.45 -1.15
CA GLY A 261 -25.23 16.90 -1.73
C GLY A 261 -25.29 16.98 -3.26
N ALA A 262 -24.21 16.64 -3.97
CA ALA A 262 -24.29 16.50 -5.43
C ALA A 262 -25.20 15.30 -5.81
N PRO A 263 -26.03 15.40 -6.86
CA PRO A 263 -26.97 14.33 -7.26
C PRO A 263 -26.31 12.97 -7.53
N LYS A 264 -25.00 12.94 -7.79
CA LYS A 264 -24.20 11.75 -8.09
C LYS A 264 -23.21 11.38 -6.97
N SER A 265 -23.30 12.02 -5.80
CA SER A 265 -22.40 11.74 -4.68
C SER A 265 -22.63 10.33 -4.15
N ARG A 266 -21.59 9.49 -4.17
CA ARG A 266 -21.59 8.15 -3.58
C ARG A 266 -20.20 7.75 -3.10
N ARG A 267 -20.17 6.72 -2.24
CA ARG A 267 -18.94 6.02 -1.85
C ARG A 267 -18.30 5.36 -3.08
N GLN A 268 -16.98 5.38 -3.14
CA GLN A 268 -16.20 4.67 -4.15
C GLN A 268 -16.22 3.16 -3.88
N ASN A 269 -16.17 2.35 -4.93
CA ASN A 269 -16.02 0.90 -4.82
C ASN A 269 -14.55 0.47 -4.95
N GLN A 270 -14.29 -0.82 -4.74
CA GLN A 270 -12.93 -1.37 -4.72
C GLN A 270 -12.23 -1.25 -6.09
N ASP A 271 -12.89 -1.66 -7.17
CA ASP A 271 -12.32 -1.62 -8.52
C ASP A 271 -11.92 -0.18 -8.93
N GLU A 272 -12.74 0.80 -8.55
CA GLU A 272 -12.46 2.23 -8.74
C GLU A 272 -11.22 2.68 -7.98
N ALA A 273 -11.07 2.24 -6.72
CA ALA A 273 -9.93 2.58 -5.89
C ALA A 273 -8.63 1.99 -6.43
N GLU A 274 -8.65 0.71 -6.83
CA GLU A 274 -7.50 0.05 -7.45
C GLU A 274 -7.09 0.75 -8.75
N ALA A 275 -8.05 1.07 -9.63
CA ALA A 275 -7.75 1.82 -10.85
C ALA A 275 -7.16 3.21 -10.56
N ALA A 276 -7.68 3.92 -9.55
CA ALA A 276 -7.21 5.23 -9.16
C ALA A 276 -5.77 5.22 -8.63
N VAL A 277 -5.41 4.24 -7.79
CA VAL A 277 -4.04 4.17 -7.26
C VAL A 277 -3.03 3.82 -8.35
N HIS A 278 -3.36 2.93 -9.29
CA HIS A 278 -2.48 2.62 -10.43
C HIS A 278 -2.30 3.82 -11.36
N LEU A 279 -3.36 4.60 -11.59
CA LEU A 279 -3.26 5.85 -12.36
C LEU A 279 -2.37 6.88 -11.65
N ALA A 280 -2.47 6.99 -10.33
CA ALA A 280 -1.61 7.87 -9.54
C ALA A 280 -0.14 7.40 -9.54
N VAL A 281 0.12 6.09 -9.44
CA VAL A 281 1.47 5.51 -9.58
C VAL A 281 2.10 5.93 -10.91
N LEU A 282 1.37 5.80 -12.02
CA LEU A 282 1.85 6.20 -13.35
C LEU A 282 2.14 7.72 -13.42
N LEU A 283 1.19 8.54 -12.95
CA LEU A 283 1.32 10.00 -12.96
C LEU A 283 2.52 10.47 -12.13
N VAL A 284 2.65 9.99 -10.89
CA VAL A 284 3.79 10.31 -10.02
C VAL A 284 5.09 9.89 -10.68
N GLN A 285 5.17 8.68 -11.23
CA GLN A 285 6.38 8.20 -11.92
C GLN A 285 6.72 9.07 -13.14
N TRP A 286 5.75 9.43 -13.99
CA TRP A 286 5.99 10.28 -15.16
C TRP A 286 6.47 11.67 -14.80
N LEU A 287 5.82 12.30 -13.81
CA LEU A 287 6.17 13.63 -13.36
C LEU A 287 7.56 13.68 -12.72
N SER A 288 7.88 12.69 -11.86
CA SER A 288 9.17 12.64 -11.17
C SER A 288 10.34 12.23 -12.06
N THR A 289 10.09 11.53 -13.17
CA THR A 289 11.14 11.09 -14.11
C THR A 289 11.31 12.00 -15.33
N GLY A 290 10.62 13.15 -15.36
CA GLY A 290 10.77 14.13 -16.43
C GLY A 290 10.12 13.73 -17.76
N VAL A 291 9.12 12.84 -17.73
CA VAL A 291 8.30 12.54 -18.91
C VAL A 291 7.53 13.79 -19.33
N LEU A 292 7.00 14.57 -18.38
CA LEU A 292 6.53 15.93 -18.63
C LEU A 292 7.69 16.91 -18.39
N ARG A 293 7.96 17.78 -19.36
CA ARG A 293 9.01 18.80 -19.24
C ARG A 293 8.62 20.11 -19.92
N LYS A 294 9.22 21.19 -19.44
CA LYS A 294 9.08 22.50 -20.07
C LYS A 294 9.92 22.53 -21.34
N LYS A 295 9.40 23.14 -22.40
CA LYS A 295 10.18 23.38 -23.62
C LYS A 295 11.36 24.32 -23.32
N PRO A 296 12.49 24.14 -24.00
CA PRO A 296 13.63 25.04 -23.89
C PRO A 296 13.30 26.48 -24.31
#